data_AF-A0A222T0D2-F1
#
_entry.id   AF-A0A222T0D2-F1
#
_cell.length_a   1.000
_cell.length_b   1.000
_cell.length_c   1.000
_cell.angle_alpha   90.00
_cell.angle_beta   90.00
_cell.angle_gamma   90.00
#
_symmetry.space_group_name_H-M   'P 1'
#
loop_
_entity.id
_entity.type
_entity.pdbx_description
1 polymer ?
#
loop_
_entity_poly.entity_id
_entity_poly.type
_entity_poly.pdbx_seq_one_letter_code
_entity_poly.pdbx_strand_id
1 'polypeptide(L)'
;MPTPPERMAPRRRVVATDSVTLAARLVTLLNQTDAVTALLRAVHDALDLPLPDITDEDEREHRALLINRAAHARITLAGVLEQDHDIAGAAEHLDRWIADEPVTYTPWEDKGAPA
;
A
#
# COMPACT_ATOMS: atom_id res chain seq x y z
N MET A 1 18.48 -67.83 22.99
CA MET A 1 18.00 -66.43 23.10
C MET A 1 18.17 -65.76 21.74
N PRO A 2 17.13 -65.64 20.90
CA PRO A 2 17.24 -64.87 19.67
C PRO A 2 17.07 -63.37 19.96
N THR A 3 17.91 -62.54 19.33
CA THR A 3 17.87 -61.07 19.38
C THR A 3 16.62 -60.53 18.67
N PRO A 4 15.96 -59.48 19.20
CA PRO A 4 14.79 -58.90 18.58
C PRO A 4 15.17 -58.04 17.36
N PRO A 5 14.33 -57.96 16.31
CA PRO A 5 14.62 -57.17 15.12
C PRO A 5 14.58 -55.66 15.44
N GLU A 6 15.61 -54.94 14.98
CA GLU A 6 15.68 -53.48 15.03
C GLU A 6 14.44 -52.83 14.39
N ARG A 7 13.73 -52.02 15.18
CA ARG A 7 12.69 -51.12 14.65
C ARG A 7 13.39 -50.01 13.85
N MET A 8 13.41 -50.12 12.52
CA MET A 8 13.79 -49.03 11.63
C MET A 8 12.83 -47.85 11.82
N ALA A 9 13.35 -46.71 12.28
CA ALA A 9 12.62 -45.46 12.35
C ALA A 9 12.20 -44.99 10.93
N PRO A 10 11.01 -44.37 10.78
CA PRO A 10 10.55 -43.88 9.48
C PRO A 10 11.47 -42.76 8.98
N ARG A 11 12.09 -42.97 7.81
CA ARG A 11 12.88 -41.94 7.12
C ARG A 11 11.95 -40.78 6.77
N ARG A 12 12.22 -39.61 7.35
CA ARG A 12 11.53 -38.34 7.06
C ARG A 12 11.74 -38.02 5.58
N ARG A 13 10.67 -38.10 4.78
CA ARG A 13 10.70 -37.73 3.36
C ARG A 13 10.83 -36.20 3.29
N VAL A 14 12.02 -35.71 2.95
CA VAL A 14 12.20 -34.30 2.57
C VAL A 14 11.55 -34.15 1.20
N VAL A 15 10.40 -33.47 1.13
CA VAL A 15 9.77 -33.15 -0.15
C VAL A 15 10.62 -32.05 -0.79
N ALA A 16 11.37 -32.40 -1.83
CA ALA A 16 12.09 -31.43 -2.63
C ALA A 16 11.07 -30.59 -3.40
N THR A 17 10.96 -29.29 -3.07
CA THR A 17 10.21 -28.32 -3.87
C THR A 17 10.92 -28.19 -5.21
N ASP A 18 10.23 -28.40 -6.33
CA ASP A 18 10.84 -28.23 -7.65
C ASP A 18 11.10 -26.74 -7.96
N SER A 19 12.04 -26.49 -8.87
CA SER A 19 12.48 -25.14 -9.23
C SER A 19 11.36 -24.31 -9.87
N VAL A 20 10.36 -24.93 -10.49
CA VAL A 20 9.23 -24.24 -11.13
C VAL A 20 8.29 -23.68 -10.07
N THR A 21 7.97 -24.46 -9.04
CA THR A 21 7.14 -24.07 -7.91
C THR A 21 7.81 -22.95 -7.10
N LEU A 22 9.14 -23.02 -6.94
CA LEU A 22 9.90 -21.95 -6.29
C LEU A 22 9.86 -20.64 -7.09
N ALA A 23 10.10 -20.71 -8.41
CA ALA A 23 10.06 -19.53 -9.28
C ALA A 23 8.67 -18.87 -9.29
N ALA A 24 7.60 -19.65 -9.38
CA ALA A 24 6.23 -19.13 -9.32
C ALA A 24 5.94 -18.39 -8.01
N ARG A 25 6.36 -18.95 -6.86
CA ARG A 25 6.21 -18.30 -5.55
C ARG A 25 7.00 -16.99 -5.45
N LEU A 26 8.21 -16.94 -6.00
CA LEU A 26 9.01 -15.72 -6.01
C LEU A 26 8.35 -14.63 -6.85
N VAL A 27 7.80 -14.97 -8.02
CA VAL A 27 7.06 -14.01 -8.86
C VAL A 27 5.83 -13.48 -8.12
N THR A 28 5.05 -14.35 -7.45
CA THR A 28 3.91 -13.91 -6.64
C THR A 28 4.32 -12.94 -5.52
N LEU A 29 5.40 -13.24 -4.81
CA LEU A 29 5.88 -12.39 -3.71
C LEU A 29 6.35 -11.01 -4.21
N LEU A 30 7.06 -10.99 -5.35
CA LEU A 30 7.50 -9.74 -5.98
C LEU A 30 6.29 -8.91 -6.41
N ASN A 31 5.31 -9.50 -7.10
CA ASN A 31 4.09 -8.81 -7.49
C ASN A 31 3.31 -8.25 -6.29
N GLN A 32 3.25 -8.99 -5.17
CA GLN A 32 2.63 -8.49 -3.95
C GLN A 32 3.38 -7.31 -3.35
N THR A 33 4.72 -7.36 -3.38
CA THR A 33 5.57 -6.27 -2.87
C THR A 33 5.38 -5.01 -3.72
N ASP A 34 5.31 -5.16 -5.04
CA ASP A 34 5.06 -4.05 -5.97
C ASP A 34 3.66 -3.44 -5.75
N ALA A 35 2.64 -4.26 -5.56
CA ALA A 35 1.28 -3.79 -5.26
C ALA A 35 1.20 -3.04 -3.92
N VAL A 36 1.84 -3.56 -2.87
CA VAL A 36 1.92 -2.87 -1.56
C VAL A 36 2.64 -1.53 -1.70
N THR A 37 3.74 -1.49 -2.46
CA THR A 37 4.49 -0.26 -2.71
C THR A 37 3.66 0.76 -3.47
N ALA A 38 2.89 0.31 -4.47
CA ALA A 38 1.98 1.18 -5.22
C ALA A 38 0.89 1.75 -4.31
N LEU A 39 0.27 0.93 -3.45
CA LEU A 39 -0.74 1.39 -2.51
C LEU A 39 -0.17 2.40 -1.50
N LEU A 40 1.02 2.15 -0.95
CA LEU A 40 1.68 3.09 -0.04
C LEU A 40 2.01 4.42 -0.72
N ARG A 41 2.41 4.39 -1.99
CA ARG A 41 2.62 5.59 -2.80
C ARG A 41 1.32 6.35 -3.03
N ALA A 42 0.25 5.67 -3.43
CA ALA A 42 -1.06 6.30 -3.61
C ALA A 42 -1.58 6.95 -2.31
N VAL A 43 -1.36 6.31 -1.15
CA VAL A 43 -1.69 6.90 0.17
C VAL A 43 -0.82 8.12 0.46
N HIS A 44 0.48 8.06 0.17
CA HIS A 44 1.36 9.21 0.31
C HIS A 44 0.87 10.38 -0.55
N ASP A 45 0.62 10.14 -1.83
CA ASP A 45 0.22 11.18 -2.80
C ASP A 45 -1.18 11.75 -2.49
N ALA A 46 -2.06 10.97 -1.87
CA ALA A 46 -3.35 11.46 -1.36
C ALA A 46 -3.17 12.49 -0.24
N LEU A 47 -2.18 12.30 0.62
CA LEU A 47 -1.95 13.10 1.82
C LEU A 47 -0.93 14.23 1.61
N ASP A 48 -0.12 14.14 0.55
CA ASP A 48 0.87 15.13 0.17
C ASP A 48 0.21 16.28 -0.61
N LEU A 49 -0.40 17.18 0.15
CA LEU A 49 -1.00 18.41 -0.37
C LEU A 49 -0.08 19.59 -0.14
N PRO A 50 0.05 20.52 -1.12
CA PRO A 50 0.79 21.75 -0.88
C PRO A 50 0.12 22.56 0.24
N LEU A 51 0.92 23.30 1.01
CA LEU A 51 0.36 24.21 1.99
C LEU A 51 -0.47 25.29 1.28
N PRO A 52 -1.62 25.72 1.83
CA PRO A 52 -2.40 26.81 1.27
C PRO A 52 -1.74 28.16 1.56
N ASP A 53 -2.04 29.17 0.73
CA ASP A 53 -1.76 30.57 1.09
C ASP A 53 -2.50 30.96 2.39
N ILE A 54 -2.05 32.03 3.03
CA ILE A 54 -2.51 32.46 4.37
C ILE A 54 -3.81 33.27 4.24
N THR A 55 -4.83 32.67 3.63
CA THR A 55 -6.18 33.20 3.55
C THR A 55 -7.16 32.23 4.19
N ASP A 56 -8.21 32.75 4.85
CA ASP A 56 -9.25 31.92 5.47
C ASP A 56 -9.96 31.01 4.45
N GLU A 57 -10.02 31.42 3.19
CA GLU A 57 -10.62 30.66 2.09
C GLU A 57 -9.72 29.49 1.69
N ASP A 58 -8.45 29.75 1.36
CA ASP A 58 -7.49 28.71 0.96
C ASP A 58 -7.27 27.70 2.09
N GLU A 59 -7.15 28.16 3.35
CA GLU A 59 -7.02 27.27 4.50
C GLU A 59 -8.23 26.35 4.69
N ARG A 60 -9.45 26.88 4.46
CA ARG A 60 -10.69 26.12 4.57
C ARG A 60 -10.80 25.09 3.45
N GLU A 61 -10.48 25.47 2.22
CA GLU A 61 -10.46 24.56 1.07
C GLU A 61 -9.41 23.45 1.22
N HIS A 62 -8.19 23.80 1.60
CA HIS A 62 -7.14 22.84 1.91
C HIS A 62 -7.58 21.85 2.99
N ARG A 63 -8.16 22.35 4.09
CA ARG A 63 -8.63 21.49 5.18
C ARG A 63 -9.74 20.54 4.72
N ALA A 64 -10.69 21.03 3.93
CA ALA A 64 -11.77 20.20 3.38
C ALA A 64 -11.21 19.10 2.46
N LEU A 65 -10.29 19.45 1.56
CA LEU A 65 -9.65 18.50 0.65
C LEU A 65 -8.84 17.44 1.42
N LEU A 66 -8.02 17.85 2.39
CA LEU A 66 -7.21 16.93 3.20
C LEU A 66 -8.10 15.95 3.98
N ILE A 67 -9.21 16.41 4.55
CA ILE A 67 -10.16 15.55 5.27
C ILE A 67 -10.76 14.51 4.32
N ASN A 68 -11.18 14.91 3.12
CA ASN A 68 -11.76 13.99 2.14
C ASN A 68 -10.74 12.95 1.67
N ARG A 69 -9.55 13.38 1.25
CA ARG A 69 -8.49 12.47 0.79
C ARG A 69 -8.02 11.52 1.91
N ALA A 70 -7.94 12.00 3.16
CA ALA A 70 -7.65 11.14 4.30
C ALA A 70 -8.75 10.12 4.57
N ALA A 71 -10.02 10.49 4.41
CA ALA A 71 -11.15 9.56 4.53
C ALA A 71 -11.08 8.48 3.43
N HIS A 72 -10.82 8.90 2.19
CA HIS A 72 -10.64 8.03 1.02
C HIS A 72 -9.50 7.01 1.21
N ALA A 73 -8.32 7.47 1.66
CA ALA A 73 -7.19 6.59 1.96
C ALA A 73 -7.56 5.57 3.07
N ARG A 74 -8.21 6.02 4.15
CA ARG A 74 -8.64 5.14 5.25
C ARG A 74 -9.64 4.08 4.81
N ILE A 75 -10.64 4.45 4.02
CA ILE A 75 -11.65 3.51 3.48
C ILE A 75 -10.97 2.47 2.60
N THR A 76 -10.06 2.90 1.73
CA THR A 76 -9.29 2.01 0.82
C THR A 76 -8.46 1.01 1.62
N LEU A 77 -7.73 1.48 2.64
CA LEU A 77 -6.94 0.63 3.53
C LEU A 77 -7.81 -0.35 4.32
N ALA A 78 -8.96 0.08 4.85
CA ALA A 78 -9.89 -0.81 5.54
C ALA A 78 -10.40 -1.92 4.61
N GLY A 79 -10.70 -1.60 3.34
CA GLY A 79 -11.08 -2.60 2.34
C GLY A 79 -9.99 -3.66 2.12
N VAL A 80 -8.72 -3.25 2.04
CA VAL A 80 -7.59 -4.18 1.87
C VAL A 80 -7.36 -5.02 3.12
N LEU A 81 -7.38 -4.41 4.30
CA LEU A 81 -7.01 -5.07 5.56
C LEU A 81 -8.13 -5.93 6.17
N GLU A 82 -9.39 -5.57 5.94
CA GLU A 82 -10.54 -6.19 6.62
C GLU A 82 -11.45 -6.96 5.67
N GLN A 83 -11.42 -6.65 4.37
CA GLN A 83 -12.36 -7.18 3.37
C GLN A 83 -11.67 -7.89 2.20
N ASP A 84 -10.37 -8.16 2.33
CA ASP A 84 -9.54 -8.83 1.31
C ASP A 84 -9.65 -8.19 -0.09
N HIS A 85 -9.81 -6.87 -0.17
CA HIS A 85 -9.76 -6.17 -1.45
C HIS A 85 -8.39 -6.35 -2.12
N ASP A 86 -8.40 -6.45 -3.45
CA ASP A 86 -7.18 -6.52 -4.25
C ASP A 86 -6.32 -5.27 -4.05
N ILE A 87 -5.04 -5.47 -3.72
CA ILE A 87 -4.11 -4.39 -3.36
C ILE A 87 -3.84 -3.48 -4.54
N ALA A 88 -3.66 -4.05 -5.74
CA ALA A 88 -3.37 -3.28 -6.95
C ALA A 88 -4.59 -2.44 -7.36
N GLY A 89 -5.78 -3.05 -7.40
CA GLY A 89 -7.02 -2.35 -7.67
C GLY A 89 -7.37 -1.28 -6.63
N ALA A 90 -7.00 -1.49 -5.35
CA ALA A 90 -7.15 -0.49 -4.31
C ALA A 90 -6.25 0.74 -4.55
N ALA A 91 -5.00 0.54 -4.98
CA ALA A 91 -4.11 1.63 -5.36
C ALA A 91 -4.68 2.43 -6.55
N GLU A 92 -5.08 1.74 -7.62
CA GLU A 92 -5.70 2.37 -8.80
C GLU A 92 -7.00 3.11 -8.46
N HIS A 93 -7.77 2.60 -7.50
CA HIS A 93 -8.98 3.26 -7.04
C HIS A 93 -8.68 4.57 -6.32
N LEU A 94 -7.69 4.56 -5.43
CA LEU A 94 -7.28 5.76 -4.70
C LEU A 94 -6.70 6.82 -5.65
N ASP A 95 -5.88 6.42 -6.63
CA ASP A 95 -5.35 7.34 -7.64
C ASP A 95 -6.46 8.03 -8.44
N ARG A 96 -7.54 7.31 -8.78
CA ARG A 96 -8.70 7.91 -9.45
C ARG A 96 -9.41 8.93 -8.57
N TRP A 97 -9.61 8.63 -7.30
CA TRP A 97 -10.21 9.58 -6.35
C TRP A 97 -9.37 10.84 -6.18
N ILE A 98 -8.03 10.71 -6.13
CA ILE A 98 -7.13 11.87 -6.09
C ILE A 98 -7.29 12.72 -7.35
N ALA A 99 -7.41 12.10 -8.53
CA ALA A 99 -7.59 12.80 -9.80
C ALA A 99 -8.95 13.53 -9.90
N ASP A 100 -9.99 12.96 -9.30
CA ASP A 100 -11.33 13.56 -9.24
C ASP A 100 -11.43 14.74 -8.25
N GLU A 101 -10.50 14.83 -7.29
CA GLU A 101 -10.42 15.88 -6.27
C GLU A 101 -9.13 16.71 -6.39
N PRO A 102 -8.93 17.49 -7.46
CA PRO A 102 -7.72 18.29 -7.64
C PRO A 102 -7.58 19.39 -6.59
N VAL A 103 -6.36 19.90 -6.40
CA VAL A 103 -6.10 21.09 -5.59
C VAL A 103 -6.78 22.30 -6.24
N THR A 104 -7.61 23.01 -5.48
CA THR A 104 -8.37 24.20 -5.96
C THR A 104 -7.93 25.50 -5.30
N TYR A 105 -7.32 25.44 -4.13
CA TYR A 105 -6.79 26.59 -3.41
C TYR A 105 -5.44 27.05 -3.98
N THR A 106 -5.04 28.26 -3.65
CA THR A 106 -3.74 28.82 -4.02
C THR A 106 -2.64 28.18 -3.16
N PRO A 107 -1.66 27.47 -3.75
CA PRO A 107 -0.52 26.95 -3.00
C PRO A 107 0.35 28.08 -2.45
N TRP A 108 0.87 27.90 -1.25
CA TRP A 108 1.85 28.79 -0.66
C TRP A 108 3.18 28.69 -1.40
N GLU A 109 3.74 29.85 -1.76
CA GLU A 109 5.07 29.98 -2.34
C GLU A 109 6.01 30.59 -1.29
N ASP A 110 7.18 29.97 -1.07
CA ASP A 110 8.23 30.60 -0.29
C ASP A 110 8.75 31.83 -1.05
N LYS A 111 8.33 33.02 -0.60
CA LYS A 111 8.77 34.29 -1.19
C LYS A 111 10.21 34.64 -0.85
N GLY A 112 10.92 33.79 -0.12
CA GLY A 112 12.30 33.98 0.29
C GLY A 112 12.41 35.07 1.36
N ALA A 113 12.80 34.69 2.58
CA ALA A 113 13.34 35.66 3.51
C ALA A 113 14.62 36.27 2.91
N PRO A 114 14.85 37.60 2.96
CA PRO A 114 16.15 38.15 2.59
C PRO A 114 17.23 37.52 3.49
N ALA A 115 18.30 37.05 2.86
CA ALA A 115 19.48 36.48 3.52
C ALA A 115 20.19 37.49 4.45
#